data_AF-A0AAW2WUE9-F1
#
_entry.id   AF-A0AAW2WUE9-F1
#
_cell.length_a   1.000
_cell.length_b   1.000
_cell.length_c   1.000
_cell.angle_alpha   90.00
_cell.angle_beta   90.00
_cell.angle_gamma   90.00
#
_symmetry.space_group_name_H-M   'P 1'
#
loop_
_entity.id
_entity.type
_entity.pdbx_description
1 polymer ?
#
loop_
_entity_poly.entity_id
_entity_poly.type
_entity_poly.pdbx_seq_one_letter_code
_entity_poly.pdbx_strand_id
1 'polypeptide(L)'
;MIKNQKTEVLRGLLDYIDTKIENGGNKAYNEISLYRDRKKSFARPTAMSIARSTRSDDWWRLFGIDAPNLQKLAIRILSQTASSSGCEQNWSDF
;
A
#
# COMPACT_ATOMS: atom_id res chain seq x y z
N MET A 1 -23.67 17.43 -12.63
CA MET A 1 -23.32 17.54 -11.20
C MET A 1 -22.40 16.38 -10.74
N ILE A 2 -21.30 16.05 -11.45
CA ILE A 2 -20.53 14.79 -11.19
C ILE A 2 -19.08 15.07 -10.71
N LYS A 3 -18.69 16.33 -10.48
CA LYS A 3 -17.30 16.68 -10.13
C LYS A 3 -16.99 16.70 -8.62
N ASN A 4 -17.99 16.55 -7.72
CA ASN A 4 -17.78 16.66 -6.26
C ASN A 4 -17.56 15.34 -5.52
N GLN A 5 -18.08 14.22 -6.04
CA GLN A 5 -18.03 12.93 -5.32
C GLN A 5 -16.60 12.39 -5.18
N LYS A 6 -15.78 12.50 -6.24
CA LYS A 6 -14.38 12.01 -6.23
C LYS A 6 -13.52 12.77 -5.22
N THR A 7 -13.74 14.08 -5.08
CA THR A 7 -12.95 14.94 -4.21
C THR A 7 -13.30 14.70 -2.74
N GLU A 8 -14.57 14.48 -2.41
CA GLU A 8 -14.99 14.15 -1.04
C GLU A 8 -14.55 12.75 -0.62
N VAL A 9 -14.58 11.77 -1.52
CA VAL A 9 -14.06 10.42 -1.24
C VAL A 9 -12.55 10.45 -1.01
N LEU A 10 -11.80 11.20 -1.83
CA LEU A 10 -10.35 11.35 -1.67
C LEU A 10 -10.02 12.05 -0.34
N ARG A 11 -10.78 13.10 0.01
CA ARG A 11 -10.64 13.81 1.27
C ARG A 11 -10.97 12.93 2.46
N GLY A 12 -12.07 12.18 2.42
CA GLY A 12 -12.44 11.22 3.46
C GLY A 12 -11.41 10.09 3.62
N LEU A 13 -10.76 9.67 2.53
CA LEU A 13 -9.66 8.71 2.59
C LEU A 13 -8.42 9.32 3.24
N LEU A 14 -8.06 10.55 2.89
CA LEU A 14 -6.94 11.28 3.51
C LEU A 14 -7.19 11.54 4.99
N ASP A 15 -8.38 12.02 5.35
CA ASP A 15 -8.79 12.25 6.74
C ASP A 15 -8.83 10.91 7.53
N TYR A 16 -9.24 9.81 6.90
CA TYR A 16 -9.21 8.47 7.52
C TYR A 16 -7.78 7.96 7.72
N ILE A 17 -6.90 8.20 6.75
CA ILE A 17 -5.48 7.90 6.83
C ILE A 17 -4.88 8.71 7.97
N ASP A 18 -5.12 10.02 8.03
CA ASP A 18 -4.61 10.91 9.07
C ASP A 18 -5.15 10.53 10.47
N THR A 19 -6.45 10.28 10.62
CA THR A 19 -7.05 9.86 11.92
C THR A 19 -6.64 8.46 12.36
N LYS A 20 -6.35 7.52 11.45
CA LYS A 20 -5.73 6.23 11.83
C LYS A 20 -4.24 6.37 12.11
N ILE A 21 -3.61 7.42 11.60
CA ILE A 21 -2.19 7.74 11.77
C ILE A 21 -1.96 8.72 12.96
N GLU A 22 -2.99 9.23 13.62
CA GLU A 22 -2.90 10.24 14.70
C GLU A 22 -2.17 9.80 15.99
N ASN A 23 -1.68 8.55 16.08
CA ASN A 23 -0.70 8.12 17.09
C ASN A 23 0.69 7.77 16.52
N GLY A 24 0.95 8.08 15.24
CA GLY A 24 2.05 7.53 14.45
C GLY A 24 2.44 8.29 13.16
N GLY A 25 2.06 9.56 12.98
CA GLY A 25 2.40 10.40 11.80
C GLY A 25 3.85 10.27 11.32
N ASN A 26 4.81 10.45 12.23
CA ASN A 26 6.23 10.26 11.92
C ASN A 26 6.58 8.81 11.58
N LYS A 27 5.93 7.82 12.20
CA LYS A 27 6.22 6.41 11.96
C LYS A 27 5.74 5.98 10.57
N ALA A 28 4.49 6.31 10.22
CA ALA A 28 3.97 6.00 8.89
C ALA A 28 4.76 6.71 7.77
N TYR A 29 5.16 7.97 7.98
CA TYR A 29 6.00 8.69 7.02
C TYR A 29 7.39 8.04 6.84
N ASN A 30 8.01 7.61 7.94
CA ASN A 30 9.26 6.86 7.91
C ASN A 30 9.10 5.52 7.19
N GLU A 31 8.01 4.80 7.44
CA GLU A 31 7.70 3.53 6.78
C GLU A 31 7.47 3.69 5.26
N ILE A 32 6.78 4.75 4.85
CA ILE A 32 6.64 5.12 3.43
C ILE A 32 8.01 5.38 2.81
N SER A 33 8.89 6.07 3.53
CA SER A 33 10.26 6.33 3.08
C SER A 33 11.08 5.03 2.97
N LEU A 34 10.90 4.07 3.89
CA LEU A 34 11.54 2.75 3.81
C LEU A 34 11.13 1.99 2.55
N TYR A 35 9.84 2.01 2.21
CA TYR A 35 9.34 1.39 0.99
C TYR A 35 9.86 2.09 -0.27
N ARG A 36 9.73 3.43 -0.33
CA ARG A 36 10.13 4.24 -1.49
C ARG A 36 11.61 4.11 -1.81
N ASP A 37 12.45 4.16 -0.78
CA ASP A 37 13.90 4.07 -0.92
C ASP A 37 14.41 2.62 -1.02
N ARG A 38 13.50 1.62 -1.02
CA ARG A 38 13.82 0.19 -1.02
C ARG A 38 14.82 -0.18 0.08
N LYS A 39 14.54 0.23 1.31
CA LYS A 39 15.38 -0.03 2.49
C LYS A 39 14.86 -1.26 3.26
N LYS A 40 15.72 -1.81 4.13
CA LYS A 40 15.38 -2.90 5.06
C LYS A 40 14.77 -4.12 4.35
N SER A 41 13.62 -4.64 4.78
CA SER A 41 12.94 -5.77 4.14
C SER A 41 12.69 -5.59 2.65
N PHE A 42 12.46 -4.35 2.19
CA PHE A 42 12.23 -4.01 0.78
C PHE A 42 13.51 -4.04 -0.08
N ALA A 43 14.68 -3.97 0.56
CA ALA A 43 15.99 -4.07 -0.10
C ALA A 43 16.39 -5.52 -0.43
N ARG A 44 15.65 -6.52 0.09
CA ARG A 44 16.03 -7.93 -0.07
C ARG A 44 15.95 -8.32 -1.55
N PRO A 45 16.96 -9.03 -2.09
CA PRO A 45 16.93 -9.49 -3.48
C PRO A 45 15.68 -10.32 -3.80
N THR A 46 15.24 -11.15 -2.85
CA THR A 46 14.00 -11.92 -2.96
C THR A 46 12.78 -11.02 -3.06
N ALA A 47 12.68 -9.98 -2.21
CA ALA A 47 11.58 -9.02 -2.26
C ALA A 47 11.46 -8.39 -3.66
N MET A 48 12.58 -7.99 -4.27
CA MET A 48 12.56 -7.40 -5.62
C MET A 48 12.25 -8.43 -6.71
N SER A 49 12.83 -9.63 -6.60
CA SER A 49 12.67 -10.68 -7.61
C SER A 49 11.24 -11.19 -7.74
N ILE A 50 10.50 -11.27 -6.63
CA ILE A 50 9.15 -11.86 -6.63
C ILE A 50 8.04 -10.81 -6.52
N ALA A 51 8.36 -9.52 -6.49
CA ALA A 51 7.39 -8.42 -6.38
C ALA A 51 6.32 -8.45 -7.48
N ARG A 52 6.70 -8.86 -8.69
CA ARG A 52 5.81 -8.90 -9.85
C ARG A 52 5.04 -10.21 -10.01
N SER A 53 5.58 -11.31 -9.48
CA SER A 53 5.00 -12.65 -9.63
C SER A 53 4.16 -13.09 -8.43
N THR A 54 4.23 -12.35 -7.32
CA THR A 54 3.45 -12.60 -6.10
C THR A 54 2.24 -11.68 -6.10
N ARG A 55 1.10 -12.16 -5.57
CA ARG A 55 -0.06 -11.30 -5.31
C ARG A 55 0.38 -10.14 -4.42
N SER A 56 -0.06 -8.92 -4.75
CA SER A 56 0.44 -7.72 -4.09
C SER A 56 0.19 -7.75 -2.58
N ASP A 57 -0.96 -8.25 -2.13
CA ASP A 57 -1.26 -8.40 -0.71
C ASP A 57 -0.37 -9.42 -0.01
N ASP A 58 -0.06 -10.55 -0.66
CA ASP A 58 0.86 -11.55 -0.12
C ASP A 58 2.31 -11.06 -0.08
N TRP A 59 2.74 -10.29 -1.08
CA TRP A 59 4.06 -9.66 -1.06
C TRP A 59 4.20 -8.71 0.13
N TRP A 60 3.16 -7.91 0.40
CA TRP A 60 3.14 -7.04 1.58
C TRP A 60 3.14 -7.84 2.89
N ARG A 61 2.51 -9.02 2.97
CA ARG A 61 2.61 -9.89 4.15
C ARG A 61 4.04 -10.38 4.39
N LEU A 62 4.78 -10.71 3.33
CA LEU A 62 6.13 -11.26 3.42
C LEU A 62 7.21 -10.19 3.68
N PHE A 63 7.11 -9.03 3.04
CA PHE A 63 8.19 -8.03 3.04
C PHE A 63 7.80 -6.70 3.69
N GLY A 64 6.56 -6.53 4.15
CA GLY A 64 6.11 -5.31 4.85
C GLY A 64 6.50 -5.21 6.32
N ILE A 65 7.30 -6.15 6.86
CA ILE A 65 7.57 -6.26 8.30
C ILE A 65 8.25 -5.02 8.92
N ASP A 66 9.12 -4.34 8.16
CA ASP A 66 9.77 -3.11 8.60
C ASP A 66 8.86 -1.86 8.45
N ALA A 67 7.64 -2.06 7.96
CA ALA A 67 6.64 -1.04 7.74
C ALA A 67 5.24 -1.49 8.23
N PRO A 68 5.05 -1.78 9.53
CA PRO A 68 3.86 -2.46 10.04
C PRO A 68 2.56 -1.67 9.91
N ASN A 69 2.60 -0.33 9.91
CA ASN A 69 1.41 0.50 9.71
C ASN A 69 1.04 0.55 8.23
N LEU A 70 2.04 0.77 7.37
CA LEU A 70 1.88 0.77 5.92
C LEU A 70 1.45 -0.62 5.41
N GLN A 71 2.01 -1.69 5.96
CA GLN A 71 1.68 -3.09 5.64
C GLN A 71 0.19 -3.37 5.88
N LYS A 72 -0.36 -2.96 7.04
CA LYS A 72 -1.79 -3.15 7.35
C LYS A 72 -2.68 -2.42 6.36
N LEU A 73 -2.33 -1.18 6.01
CA LEU A 73 -3.07 -0.38 5.05
C LEU A 73 -3.00 -1.00 3.64
N ALA A 74 -1.80 -1.36 3.20
CA ALA A 74 -1.54 -1.96 1.90
C ALA A 74 -2.30 -3.28 1.74
N ILE A 75 -2.21 -4.20 2.71
CA ILE A 75 -2.96 -5.46 2.67
C ILE A 75 -4.47 -5.18 2.57
N ARG A 76 -5.00 -4.26 3.38
CA ARG A 76 -6.44 -3.97 3.36
C ARG A 76 -6.91 -3.44 2.01
N ILE A 77 -6.21 -2.46 1.45
CA ILE A 77 -6.56 -1.89 0.14
C ILE A 77 -6.39 -2.92 -0.96
N LEU A 78 -5.25 -3.63 -0.99
CA LEU A 78 -4.90 -4.54 -2.07
C LEU A 78 -5.74 -5.82 -2.05
N SER A 79 -6.05 -6.38 -0.88
CA SER A 79 -6.95 -7.54 -0.78
C SER A 79 -8.39 -7.17 -1.17
N GLN A 80 -8.83 -5.92 -0.89
CA GLN A 80 -10.14 -5.43 -1.34
C GLN A 80 -10.18 -5.23 -2.86
N THR A 81 -9.17 -4.58 -3.44
CA THR A 81 -9.12 -4.39 -4.90
C THR A 81 -8.97 -5.72 -5.62
N ALA A 82 -8.19 -6.67 -5.10
CA ALA A 82 -8.06 -8.01 -5.69
C ALA A 82 -9.40 -8.77 -5.71
N SER A 83 -10.26 -8.59 -4.70
CA SER A 83 -11.61 -9.17 -4.69
C SER A 83 -12.59 -8.46 -5.63
N SER A 84 -12.36 -7.17 -5.90
CA SER A 84 -13.16 -6.36 -6.84
C SER A 84 -12.64 -6.43 -8.28
N SER A 85 -11.40 -6.87 -8.50
CA SER A 85 -10.72 -6.96 -9.79
C SER A 85 -10.73 -8.39 -10.32
N GLY A 86 -11.91 -9.00 -10.42
CA GLY A 86 -12.11 -10.14 -11.30
C GLY A 86 -11.91 -9.72 -12.77
N CYS A 87 -10.69 -9.40 -13.16
CA CYS A 87 -10.19 -9.42 -14.53
C CYS A 87 -8.66 -9.28 -14.46
N GLU A 88 -7.97 -10.27 -15.00
CA GLU A 88 -6.53 -10.35 -15.14
C GLU A 88 -6.02 -9.11 -15.90
N GLN A 89 -5.18 -8.28 -15.27
CA GLN A 89 -4.40 -7.34 -16.05
C GLN A 89 -3.02 -7.10 -15.44
N ASN A 90 -2.03 -7.62 -16.16
CA ASN A 90 -0.60 -7.33 -16.03
C ASN A 90 -0.39 -5.81 -15.95
N TRP A 91 0.09 -5.33 -14.81
CA TRP A 91 0.65 -3.99 -14.67
C TRP A 91 2.11 -3.97 -15.14
N SER A 92 2.33 -4.37 -16.39
CA SER A 92 3.46 -3.85 -17.16
C SER A 92 3.13 -2.39 -17.48
N ASP A 93 4.00 -1.51 -16.99
CA ASP A 93 3.99 -0.05 -17.17
C ASP A 93 3.16 0.78 -16.17
N PHE A 94 3.66 0.90 -14.94
CA PHE A 94 3.79 2.18 -14.22
C PHE A 94 5.00 2.13 -13.26
#